data_AF-A0A257AQV9-F1
#
_entry.id   AF-A0A257AQV9-F1
#
_cell.length_a   1.000
_cell.length_b   1.000
_cell.length_c   1.000
_cell.angle_alpha   90.00
_cell.angle_beta   90.00
_cell.angle_gamma   90.00
#
_symmetry.space_group_name_H-M   'P 1'
#
loop_
_entity.id
_entity.type
_entity.pdbx_description
1 polymer ?
#
loop_
_entity_poly.entity_id
_entity_poly.type
_entity_poly.pdbx_seq_one_letter_code
_entity_poly.pdbx_strand_id
1 'polypeptide(L)'
;MMQTILLLGVGLAAGVVSSMLGVGGGIILVPLLILLMNLEPHQAVGTSLAIIIPTVLAGALTHYRLGNVNVQLALIIGVGGVVGAVVGAHFAEALPSLYLKKVFGVLLFIIAIKMIVSR
;
A
#
# COMPACT_ATOMS: atom_id res chain seq x y z
N MET A 1 -20.45 11.35 -10.64
CA MET A 1 -19.87 12.59 -10.06
C MET A 1 -19.69 12.50 -8.54
N MET A 2 -20.74 12.21 -7.75
CA MET A 2 -20.62 12.12 -6.27
C MET A 2 -19.56 11.11 -5.80
N GLN A 3 -19.52 9.91 -6.39
CA GLN A 3 -18.51 8.89 -6.08
C GLN A 3 -17.07 9.34 -6.38
N THR A 4 -16.85 10.09 -7.47
CA THR A 4 -15.53 10.56 -7.87
C THR A 4 -14.96 11.56 -6.86
N ILE A 5 -15.81 12.45 -6.34
CA ILE A 5 -15.42 13.45 -5.32
C ILE A 5 -15.08 12.74 -4.00
N LEU A 6 -15.88 11.74 -3.63
CA LEU A 6 -15.63 10.89 -2.45
C LEU A 6 -14.29 10.16 -2.55
N LEU A 7 -13.99 9.57 -3.71
CA LEU A 7 -12.71 8.91 -3.98
C LEU A 7 -11.53 9.86 -3.86
N LEU A 8 -11.68 11.10 -4.34
CA LEU A 8 -10.63 12.11 -4.29
C LEU A 8 -10.32 12.54 -2.85
N GLY A 9 -11.35 12.78 -2.05
CA GLY A 9 -11.20 13.12 -0.63
C GLY A 9 -10.61 11.98 0.20
N VAL A 10 -11.11 10.76 -0.03
CA VAL A 10 -10.61 9.54 0.62
C VAL A 10 -9.15 9.27 0.25
N GLY A 11 -8.79 9.35 -1.02
CA GLY A 11 -7.42 9.13 -1.50
C GLY A 11 -6.45 10.17 -0.93
N LEU A 12 -6.85 11.44 -0.87
CA LEU A 12 -6.05 12.50 -0.26
C LEU A 12 -5.81 12.27 1.24
N ALA A 13 -6.88 12.01 2.00
CA ALA A 13 -6.77 11.78 3.44
C ALA A 13 -5.92 10.53 3.75
N ALA A 14 -6.19 9.42 3.06
CA ALA A 14 -5.43 8.18 3.22
C ALA A 14 -3.95 8.36 2.82
N GLY A 15 -3.68 9.11 1.76
CA GLY A 15 -2.31 9.43 1.31
C GLY A 15 -1.52 10.23 2.34
N VAL A 16 -2.12 11.26 2.93
CA VAL A 16 -1.48 12.08 3.97
C VAL A 16 -1.20 11.26 5.23
N VAL A 17 -2.22 10.56 5.75
CA VAL A 17 -2.05 9.76 6.98
C VAL A 17 -1.00 8.67 6.75
N SER A 18 -1.03 8.00 5.60
CA SER A 18 -0.11 6.91 5.37
C SER A 18 1.32 7.36 5.06
N SER A 19 1.53 8.54 4.48
CA SER A 19 2.88 9.09 4.29
C SER A 19 3.48 9.53 5.62
N MET A 20 2.68 10.11 6.52
CA MET A 20 3.11 10.45 7.89
C MET A 20 3.54 9.22 8.69
N LEU A 21 2.82 8.11 8.53
CA LEU A 21 3.15 6.85 9.21
C LEU A 21 4.28 6.08 8.51
N GLY A 22 4.70 6.48 7.30
CA GLY A 22 5.77 5.82 6.54
C GLY A 22 5.43 4.42 6.02
N VAL A 23 4.15 3.99 6.08
CA VAL A 23 3.74 2.60 5.79
C VAL A 23 3.24 2.37 4.35
N GLY A 24 3.33 3.37 3.48
CA GLY A 24 3.13 3.18 2.03
C GLY A 24 1.69 2.92 1.59
N GLY A 25 0.67 3.41 2.29
CA GLY A 25 -0.71 3.54 1.85
C GLY A 25 -1.60 2.30 2.06
N GLY A 26 -1.06 1.11 1.79
CA GLY A 26 -1.86 -0.11 1.60
C GLY A 26 -2.67 -0.55 2.83
N ILE A 27 -2.14 -0.32 4.04
CA ILE A 27 -2.80 -0.67 5.30
C ILE A 27 -4.12 0.10 5.49
N ILE A 28 -4.16 1.34 5.01
CA ILE A 28 -5.33 2.22 5.14
C ILE A 28 -6.20 2.14 3.88
N LEU A 29 -5.59 2.17 2.69
CA LEU A 29 -6.31 2.19 1.42
C LEU A 29 -7.07 0.90 1.15
N VAL A 30 -6.49 -0.28 1.42
CA VAL A 30 -7.15 -1.56 1.08
C VAL A 30 -8.43 -1.78 1.90
N PRO A 31 -8.46 -1.64 3.24
CA PRO A 31 -9.70 -1.76 4.00
C PRO A 31 -10.74 -0.71 3.58
N LEU A 32 -10.30 0.50 3.28
CA LEU A 32 -11.18 1.59 2.91
C LEU A 32 -11.86 1.33 1.55
N LEU A 33 -11.11 0.81 0.58
CA LEU A 33 -11.66 0.37 -0.72
C LEU A 33 -12.63 -0.81 -0.56
N ILE A 34 -12.34 -1.77 0.32
CA ILE A 34 -13.25 -2.89 0.58
C ILE A 34 -14.52 -2.41 1.30
N LEU A 35 -14.41 -1.56 2.33
CA LEU A 35 -15.52 -1.18 3.19
C LEU A 35 -16.40 -0.06 2.60
N LEU A 36 -15.81 0.97 1.99
CA LEU A 36 -16.58 2.11 1.45
C LEU A 36 -17.04 1.86 0.01
N MET A 37 -16.24 1.13 -0.77
CA MET A 37 -16.51 0.93 -2.19
C MET A 37 -16.99 -0.49 -2.52
N ASN A 38 -17.07 -1.39 -1.54
CA ASN A 38 -17.44 -2.80 -1.73
C ASN A 38 -16.64 -3.49 -2.85
N LEU A 39 -15.38 -3.08 -3.05
CA LEU A 39 -14.51 -3.72 -4.02
C LEU A 39 -14.12 -5.12 -3.54
N GLU A 40 -13.99 -6.03 -4.49
CA GLU A 40 -13.44 -7.35 -4.18
C GLU A 40 -12.00 -7.23 -3.67
N PRO A 41 -11.55 -8.10 -2.75
CA PRO A 41 -10.22 -8.03 -2.16
C PRO A 41 -9.08 -7.93 -3.19
N HIS A 42 -9.16 -8.69 -4.28
CA HIS A 42 -8.19 -8.66 -5.37
C HIS A 42 -8.12 -7.27 -6.05
N GLN A 43 -9.28 -6.69 -6.36
CA GLN A 43 -9.38 -5.37 -6.98
C GLN A 43 -8.91 -4.27 -6.02
N ALA A 44 -9.25 -4.37 -4.73
CA ALA A 44 -8.86 -3.39 -3.72
C ALA A 44 -7.32 -3.36 -3.54
N VAL A 45 -6.67 -4.53 -3.48
CA VAL A 45 -5.21 -4.63 -3.38
C VAL A 45 -4.54 -4.02 -4.62
N GLY A 46 -4.95 -4.42 -5.83
CA GLY A 46 -4.38 -3.88 -7.07
C GLY A 46 -4.59 -2.37 -7.23
N THR A 47 -5.79 -1.88 -6.92
CA THR A 47 -6.11 -0.45 -6.97
C THR A 47 -5.29 0.36 -5.96
N SER A 48 -5.08 -0.17 -4.75
CA SER A 48 -4.24 0.49 -3.76
C SER A 48 -2.80 0.66 -4.24
N LEU A 49 -2.22 -0.35 -4.90
CA LEU A 49 -0.87 -0.28 -5.45
C LEU A 49 -0.76 0.83 -6.51
N ALA A 50 -1.75 0.95 -7.39
CA ALA A 50 -1.79 2.01 -8.39
C ALA A 50 -1.86 3.41 -7.76
N ILE A 51 -2.64 3.57 -6.69
CA ILE A 51 -2.77 4.84 -5.95
C ILE A 51 -1.46 5.24 -5.27
N ILE A 52 -0.64 4.27 -4.85
CA ILE A 52 0.61 4.49 -4.12
C ILE A 52 1.76 4.95 -5.06
N ILE A 53 1.75 4.61 -6.34
CA ILE A 53 2.82 4.97 -7.30
C ILE A 53 3.20 6.47 -7.25
N PRO A 54 2.27 7.43 -7.40
CA PRO A 54 2.63 8.85 -7.41
C PRO A 54 3.21 9.33 -6.08
N THR A 55 2.76 8.78 -4.94
CA THR A 55 3.27 9.20 -3.62
C THR A 55 4.68 8.68 -3.38
N VAL A 56 4.98 7.43 -3.78
CA VAL A 56 6.33 6.86 -3.67
C VAL A 56 7.29 7.56 -4.62
N LEU A 57 6.87 7.90 -5.84
CA LEU A 57 7.70 8.68 -6.77
C LEU A 57 8.05 10.06 -6.22
N ALA A 58 7.06 10.78 -5.65
CA ALA A 58 7.29 12.07 -5.03
C ALA A 58 8.24 11.97 -3.82
N GLY A 59 8.05 10.95 -2.96
CA GLY A 59 8.93 10.67 -1.83
C GLY A 59 10.36 10.34 -2.27
N ALA A 60 10.51 9.42 -3.22
CA ALA A 60 11.80 9.01 -3.76
C ALA A 60 12.56 10.19 -4.39
N LEU A 61 11.89 11.03 -5.18
CA LEU A 61 12.49 12.21 -5.78
C LEU A 61 12.94 13.23 -4.73
N THR A 62 12.12 13.43 -3.69
CA THR A 62 12.46 14.33 -2.58
C THR A 62 13.69 13.84 -1.83
N HIS A 63 13.73 12.56 -1.46
CA HIS A 63 14.88 11.97 -0.76
C HIS A 63 16.14 11.99 -1.62
N TYR A 64 16.01 11.76 -2.93
CA TYR A 64 17.12 11.85 -3.87
C TYR A 64 17.70 13.26 -3.93
N ARG A 65 16.85 14.29 -4.02
CA ARG A 65 17.27 15.70 -4.01
C ARG A 65 17.94 16.13 -2.71
N LEU A 66 17.56 15.52 -1.58
CA LEU A 66 18.17 15.78 -0.27
C LEU A 66 19.52 15.04 -0.08
N GLY A 67 20.00 14.27 -1.05
CA GLY A 67 21.26 13.53 -0.95
C GLY A 67 21.21 12.32 -0.02
N ASN A 68 20.02 11.92 0.45
CA ASN A 68 19.82 10.86 1.42
C ASN A 68 19.70 9.45 0.78
N VAL A 69 19.93 9.34 -0.53
CA VAL A 69 19.70 8.10 -1.28
C VAL A 69 21.03 7.51 -1.74
N ASN A 70 21.37 6.33 -1.21
CA ASN A 70 22.37 5.49 -1.82
C ASN A 70 21.74 4.74 -3.00
N VAL A 71 22.08 5.16 -4.22
CA VAL A 71 21.50 4.64 -5.46
C VAL A 71 21.75 3.15 -5.64
N GLN A 72 22.91 2.64 -5.23
CA GLN A 72 23.25 1.22 -5.35
C GLN A 72 22.36 0.37 -4.44
N LEU A 73 22.20 0.76 -3.18
CA LEU A 73 21.29 0.10 -2.23
C LEU A 73 19.84 0.21 -2.71
N ALA A 74 19.42 1.37 -3.18
CA ALA A 74 18.08 1.59 -3.71
C ALA A 74 17.76 0.65 -4.89
N LEU A 75 18.74 0.40 -5.76
CA LEU A 75 18.58 -0.47 -6.92
C LEU A 75 18.52 -1.95 -6.51
N ILE A 76 19.36 -2.40 -5.58
CA ILE A 76 19.33 -3.77 -5.04
C ILE A 76 17.98 -4.04 -4.35
N ILE A 77 17.56 -3.13 -3.47
CA ILE A 77 16.29 -3.25 -2.75
C ILE A 77 15.11 -3.14 -3.72
N GLY A 78 15.19 -2.23 -4.70
CA GLY A 78 14.16 -2.05 -5.72
C GLY A 78 13.95 -3.28 -6.57
N VAL A 79 15.02 -3.90 -7.08
CA VAL A 79 14.93 -5.14 -7.86
C VAL A 79 14.39 -6.29 -7.01
N GLY A 80 14.90 -6.46 -5.78
CA GLY A 80 14.37 -7.46 -4.86
C GLY A 80 12.89 -7.27 -4.54
N GLY A 81 12.47 -6.01 -4.36
CA GLY A 81 11.08 -5.62 -4.14
C GLY A 81 10.18 -5.93 -5.34
N VAL A 82 10.63 -5.63 -6.57
CA VAL A 82 9.88 -5.95 -7.80
C VAL A 82 9.72 -7.46 -7.95
N VAL A 83 10.79 -8.24 -7.78
CA VAL A 83 10.73 -9.70 -7.86
C VAL A 83 9.78 -10.26 -6.79
N GLY A 84 9.92 -9.80 -5.54
CA GLY A 84 9.04 -10.20 -4.44
C GLY A 84 7.58 -9.82 -4.69
N ALA A 85 7.31 -8.65 -5.26
CA ALA A 85 5.96 -8.20 -5.59
C ALA A 85 5.32 -9.05 -6.69
N VAL A 86 6.06 -9.36 -7.76
CA VAL A 86 5.56 -10.22 -8.86
C VAL A 86 5.27 -11.63 -8.37
N VAL A 87 6.21 -12.23 -7.63
CA VAL A 87 6.05 -13.57 -7.06
C VAL A 87 4.88 -13.59 -6.07
N GLY A 88 4.82 -12.60 -5.17
CA GLY A 88 3.73 -12.46 -4.20
C GLY A 88 2.37 -12.26 -4.85
N ALA A 89 2.30 -11.50 -5.95
CA ALA A 89 1.07 -11.29 -6.71
C ALA A 89 0.55 -12.60 -7.32
N HIS A 90 1.43 -13.41 -7.92
CA HIS A 90 1.04 -14.74 -8.43
C HIS A 90 0.49 -15.66 -7.35
N PHE A 91 1.09 -15.67 -6.15
CA PHE A 91 0.54 -16.42 -5.03
C PHE A 91 -0.81 -15.86 -4.57
N ALA A 92 -0.95 -14.52 -4.53
CA ALA A 92 -2.17 -13.86 -4.11
C ALA A 92 -3.34 -14.13 -5.07
N GLU A 93 -3.11 -14.12 -6.38
CA GLU A 93 -4.13 -14.44 -7.40
C GLU A 93 -4.59 -15.90 -7.35
N ALA A 94 -3.73 -16.82 -6.90
CA ALA A 94 -4.09 -18.22 -6.73
C ALA A 94 -4.98 -18.48 -5.49
N LEU A 95 -5.12 -17.50 -4.58
CA LEU A 95 -5.92 -17.63 -3.35
C LEU A 95 -7.37 -17.20 -3.58
N PRO A 96 -8.37 -17.97 -3.10
CA PRO A 96 -9.75 -17.52 -3.13
C PRO A 96 -9.94 -16.24 -2.30
N SER A 97 -10.81 -15.32 -2.75
CA SER A 97 -11.06 -14.01 -2.12
C SER A 97 -11.30 -14.06 -0.61
N LEU A 98 -11.94 -15.13 -0.10
CA LEU A 98 -12.16 -15.32 1.34
C LEU A 98 -10.84 -15.54 2.11
N TYR A 99 -9.92 -16.33 1.57
CA TYR A 99 -8.62 -16.58 2.18
C TYR A 99 -7.74 -15.34 2.07
N LEU A 100 -7.74 -14.66 0.92
CA LEU A 100 -6.99 -13.42 0.75
C LEU A 100 -7.44 -12.35 1.77
N LYS A 101 -8.76 -12.19 1.96
CA LYS A 101 -9.31 -11.29 2.98
C LYS A 101 -8.88 -11.67 4.41
N LYS A 102 -8.90 -12.97 4.75
CA LYS A 102 -8.48 -13.45 6.07
C LYS A 102 -6.98 -13.22 6.31
N VAL A 103 -6.13 -13.59 5.35
CA VAL A 103 -4.67 -13.39 5.44
C VAL A 103 -4.34 -11.91 5.57
N PHE A 104 -4.97 -11.06 4.75
CA PHE A 104 -4.80 -9.62 4.85
C PHE A 104 -5.26 -9.07 6.20
N GLY A 105 -6.41 -9.54 6.72
CA GLY A 105 -6.89 -9.18 8.05
C GLY A 105 -5.93 -9.54 9.17
N VAL A 106 -5.35 -10.75 9.13
CA VAL A 106 -4.33 -11.19 10.10
C VAL A 106 -3.07 -10.31 9.99
N LEU A 107 -2.62 -10.01 8.77
CA LEU A 107 -1.49 -9.13 8.52
C LEU A 107 -1.74 -7.73 9.14
N LEU A 108 -2.90 -7.14 8.90
CA LEU A 108 -3.27 -5.85 9.50
C LEU A 108 -3.28 -5.91 11.02
N PHE A 109 -3.77 -6.99 11.61
CA PHE A 109 -3.79 -7.17 13.07
C PHE A 109 -2.37 -7.24 13.64
N ILE A 110 -1.47 -7.97 12.98
CA ILE A 110 -0.04 -8.03 13.36
C ILE A 110 0.59 -6.63 13.27
N ILE A 111 0.31 -5.88 12.20
CA ILE A 111 0.87 -4.53 12.03
C ILE A 111 0.31 -3.58 13.09
N ALA A 112 -0.99 -3.67 13.41
CA ALA A 112 -1.60 -2.88 14.47
C ALA A 112 -0.93 -3.14 15.83
N ILE A 113 -0.69 -4.41 16.18
CA ILE A 113 0.05 -4.76 17.40
C ILE A 113 1.47 -4.19 17.34
N LYS A 114 2.18 -4.38 16.22
CA LYS A 114 3.55 -3.86 16.05
C LYS A 114 3.60 -2.35 16.25
N MET A 115 2.65 -1.60 15.70
CA MET A 115 2.59 -0.14 15.88
C MET A 115 2.33 0.26 17.33
N ILE A 116 1.54 -0.50 18.09
CA ILE A 116 1.29 -0.23 19.51
C ILE A 116 2.52 -0.54 20.38
N VAL A 117 3.22 -1.64 20.07
CA VAL A 117 4.37 -2.12 20.87
C VAL A 117 5.66 -1.38 20.52
N SER A 118 5.84 -0.99 19.26
CA SER A 118 7.06 -0.34 18.74
C SER A 118 7.15 1.16 19.05
N ARG A 119 6.74 1.58 20.27
CA ARG A 119 6.93 2.96 20.74
C ARG A 119 8.39 3.41 20.62
#